data_AF-A0A356A1T6-F1
#
_entry.id   AF-A0A356A1T6-F1
#
_cell.length_a   1.000
_cell.length_b   1.000
_cell.length_c   1.000
_cell.angle_alpha   90.00
_cell.angle_beta   90.00
_cell.angle_gamma   90.00
#
_symmetry.space_group_name_H-M   'P 1'
#
loop_
_entity.id
_entity.type
_entity.pdbx_description
1 polymer ?
#
loop_
_entity_poly.entity_id
_entity_poly.type
_entity_poly.pdbx_seq_one_letter_code
_entity_poly.pdbx_strand_id
1 'polypeptide(L)'
;FKNVLKASEYVFNNEEFFAAYNALAQGNPKLWLNLADRRLSQASGVHLGVHVSETAFQMMLASTLWASSEYGGQLEIELRGENSGFIDLLLTPKHDRSLPSYVIELKHLKTDAGNEAVQKALVGAKEQAQRYARGEVLKGISNLKRLAVVYKGLRLAAIDIF
;
A
#
# COMPACT_ATOMS: atom_id res chain seq x y z
N PHE A 1 -8.16 -18.15 -27.14
CA PHE A 1 -7.26 -17.14 -26.56
C PHE A 1 -7.34 -15.85 -27.37
N LYS A 2 -7.99 -14.81 -26.84
CA LYS A 2 -7.95 -13.45 -27.40
C LYS A 2 -7.71 -12.48 -26.24
N ASN A 3 -6.51 -12.54 -25.68
CA ASN A 3 -5.99 -11.43 -24.88
C ASN A 3 -5.12 -10.60 -25.81
N VAL A 4 -5.79 -9.69 -26.53
CA VAL A 4 -5.13 -8.49 -27.04
C VAL A 4 -5.35 -7.47 -25.95
N LEU A 5 -4.27 -6.95 -25.37
CA LEU A 5 -4.30 -5.92 -24.32
C LEU A 5 -5.38 -4.86 -24.64
N LYS A 6 -6.23 -4.53 -23.66
CA LYS A 6 -7.29 -3.50 -23.84
C LYS A 6 -6.72 -2.11 -24.13
N ALA A 7 -5.46 -1.88 -23.78
CA ALA A 7 -4.71 -0.66 -24.02
C ALA A 7 -3.44 -1.00 -24.82
N SER A 8 -3.05 -0.13 -25.75
CA SER A 8 -1.80 -0.25 -26.52
C SER A 8 -0.57 -0.10 -25.64
N GLU A 9 -0.70 0.55 -24.48
CA GLU A 9 0.38 0.85 -23.55
C GLU A 9 -0.11 0.85 -22.10
N TYR A 10 0.75 0.44 -21.17
CA TYR A 10 0.52 0.62 -19.73
C TYR A 10 1.25 1.89 -19.26
N VAL A 11 0.58 3.03 -19.37
CA VAL A 11 1.21 4.35 -19.15
C VAL A 11 0.95 4.86 -17.75
N PHE A 12 2.02 5.22 -17.03
CA PHE A 12 1.95 5.98 -15.79
C PHE A 12 1.56 7.43 -16.10
N ASN A 13 0.39 7.87 -15.65
CA ASN A 13 -0.06 9.24 -15.90
C ASN A 13 0.67 10.18 -14.93
N ASN A 14 1.51 11.07 -15.46
CA ASN A 14 2.33 11.98 -14.65
C ASN A 14 1.50 12.88 -13.72
N GLU A 15 0.36 13.42 -14.16
CA GLU A 15 -0.49 14.29 -13.34
C GLU A 15 -1.11 13.52 -12.18
N GLU A 16 -1.58 12.30 -12.45
CA GLU A 16 -2.19 11.41 -11.45
C GLU A 16 -1.17 11.04 -10.36
N PHE A 17 0.06 10.70 -10.77
CA PHE A 17 1.15 10.33 -9.88
C PHE A 17 1.66 11.54 -9.09
N PHE A 18 1.82 12.68 -9.74
CA PHE A 18 2.21 13.92 -9.07
C PHE A 18 1.19 14.33 -7.99
N ALA A 19 -0.10 14.27 -8.29
CA ALA A 19 -1.14 14.55 -7.30
C ALA A 19 -1.10 13.55 -6.13
N ALA A 20 -0.87 12.26 -6.42
CA ALA A 20 -0.77 11.22 -5.40
C ALA A 20 0.44 11.42 -4.48
N TYR A 21 1.62 11.74 -5.01
CA TYR A 21 2.81 11.97 -4.18
C TYR A 21 2.75 13.27 -3.39
N ASN A 22 2.22 14.36 -3.96
CA ASN A 22 1.98 15.59 -3.21
C ASN A 22 1.05 15.36 -2.02
N ALA A 23 -0.06 14.62 -2.21
CA ALA A 23 -0.96 14.28 -1.11
C ALA A 23 -0.25 13.39 -0.07
N LEU A 24 0.57 12.43 -0.51
CA LEU A 24 1.35 11.56 0.35
C LEU A 24 2.36 12.36 1.20
N ALA A 25 3.06 13.32 0.61
CA ALA A 25 3.97 14.23 1.30
C ALA A 25 3.24 15.10 2.34
N GLN A 26 1.99 15.47 2.07
CA GLN A 26 1.13 16.21 3.01
C GLN A 26 0.50 15.32 4.10
N GLY A 27 0.78 14.02 4.12
CA GLY A 27 0.25 13.12 5.13
C GLY A 27 -1.01 12.35 4.73
N ASN A 28 -1.44 12.43 3.47
CA ASN A 28 -2.66 11.82 2.96
C ASN A 28 -2.35 10.76 1.87
N PRO A 29 -2.26 9.48 2.25
CA PRO A 29 -1.89 8.38 1.34
C PRO A 29 -3.04 7.90 0.45
N LYS A 30 -4.28 8.40 0.64
CA LYS A 30 -5.48 7.83 0.00
C LYS A 30 -5.40 7.85 -1.54
N LEU A 31 -4.92 8.94 -2.12
CA LEU A 31 -4.78 9.05 -3.58
C LEU A 31 -3.78 8.05 -4.13
N TRP A 32 -2.66 7.87 -3.44
CA TRP A 32 -1.62 6.91 -3.80
C TRP A 32 -2.11 5.46 -3.66
N LEU A 33 -2.81 5.11 -2.57
CA LEU A 33 -3.41 3.78 -2.40
C LEU A 33 -4.44 3.47 -3.50
N ASN A 34 -5.24 4.47 -3.89
CA ASN A 34 -6.19 4.32 -5.00
C ASN A 34 -5.54 4.14 -6.38
N LEU A 35 -4.23 4.37 -6.53
CA LEU A 35 -3.52 4.00 -7.76
C LEU A 35 -3.50 2.49 -7.93
N ALA A 36 -3.25 1.72 -6.85
CA ALA A 36 -3.18 0.27 -6.93
C ALA A 36 -4.52 -0.35 -7.34
N ASP A 37 -5.63 0.14 -6.77
CA ASP A 37 -7.00 -0.21 -7.18
C ASP A 37 -7.19 -0.01 -8.68
N ARG A 38 -6.98 1.23 -9.16
CA ARG A 38 -7.20 1.60 -10.57
C ARG A 38 -6.31 0.79 -11.51
N ARG A 39 -5.06 0.54 -11.14
CA ARG A 39 -4.10 -0.14 -12.00
C ARG A 39 -4.37 -1.64 -12.10
N LEU A 40 -4.73 -2.30 -11.00
CA LEU A 40 -5.11 -3.72 -11.00
C LEU A 40 -6.48 -3.96 -11.68
N SER A 41 -7.42 -3.02 -11.54
CA SER A 41 -8.78 -3.16 -12.09
C SER A 41 -8.94 -2.66 -13.53
N GLN A 42 -8.37 -1.51 -13.89
CA GLN A 42 -8.66 -0.85 -15.18
C GLN A 42 -7.55 -1.04 -16.21
N ALA A 43 -6.29 -1.18 -15.80
CA ALA A 43 -5.15 -1.11 -16.72
C ALA A 43 -4.55 -2.47 -17.11
N SER A 44 -4.56 -3.48 -16.23
CA SER A 44 -3.86 -4.75 -16.50
C SER A 44 -4.78 -5.91 -16.91
N GLY A 45 -6.05 -5.92 -16.48
CA GLY A 45 -6.95 -7.07 -16.66
C GLY A 45 -6.50 -8.35 -15.95
N VAL A 46 -5.41 -8.29 -15.16
CA VAL A 46 -4.78 -9.45 -14.49
C VAL A 46 -5.72 -10.12 -13.51
N HIS A 47 -6.61 -9.36 -12.89
CA HIS A 47 -7.65 -9.88 -12.01
C HIS A 47 -8.65 -10.84 -12.69
N LEU A 48 -8.74 -10.84 -14.03
CA LEU A 48 -9.58 -11.77 -14.78
C LEU A 48 -8.93 -13.17 -14.94
N GLY A 49 -7.62 -13.28 -14.71
CA GLY A 49 -6.86 -14.52 -14.90
C GLY A 49 -6.11 -15.00 -13.64
N VAL A 50 -6.10 -14.24 -12.55
CA VAL A 50 -5.33 -14.54 -11.34
C VAL A 50 -6.15 -14.21 -10.08
N HIS A 51 -6.09 -15.09 -9.08
CA HIS A 51 -6.60 -14.78 -7.75
C HIS A 51 -5.79 -13.62 -7.14
N VAL A 52 -6.42 -12.47 -6.99
CA VAL A 52 -5.82 -11.30 -6.35
C VAL A 52 -5.61 -11.59 -4.86
N SER A 53 -4.40 -11.30 -4.37
CA SER A 53 -3.98 -11.49 -2.98
C SER A 53 -3.37 -10.20 -2.43
N GLU A 54 -3.03 -10.19 -1.13
CA GLU A 54 -2.33 -9.09 -0.47
C GLU A 54 -1.01 -8.75 -1.19
N THR A 55 -0.24 -9.78 -1.57
CA THR A 55 1.01 -9.64 -2.33
C THR A 55 0.82 -8.92 -3.67
N ALA A 56 -0.33 -9.10 -4.34
CA ALA A 56 -0.59 -8.38 -5.59
C ALA A 56 -0.72 -6.86 -5.37
N PHE A 57 -1.35 -6.45 -4.27
CA PHE A 57 -1.44 -5.05 -3.88
C PHE A 57 -0.09 -4.50 -3.41
N GLN A 58 0.67 -5.27 -2.62
CA GLN A 58 2.03 -4.92 -2.20
C GLN A 58 2.92 -4.63 -3.40
N MET A 59 2.99 -5.55 -4.36
CA MET A 59 3.80 -5.42 -5.57
C MET A 59 3.34 -4.25 -6.43
N MET A 60 2.04 -4.04 -6.59
CA MET A 60 1.51 -2.91 -7.35
C MET A 60 1.92 -1.58 -6.70
N LEU A 61 1.71 -1.42 -5.40
CA LEU A 61 2.10 -0.22 -4.67
C LEU A 61 3.62 0.01 -4.74
N ALA A 62 4.43 -1.03 -4.54
CA ALA A 62 5.89 -0.93 -4.67
C ALA A 62 6.32 -0.51 -6.08
N SER A 63 5.67 -1.01 -7.12
CA SER A 63 5.96 -0.62 -8.51
C SER A 63 5.76 0.88 -8.75
N THR A 64 4.77 1.49 -8.08
CA THR A 64 4.59 2.94 -8.14
C THR A 64 5.75 3.67 -7.45
N LEU A 65 6.30 3.14 -6.35
CA LEU A 65 7.41 3.78 -5.64
C LEU A 65 8.73 3.72 -6.41
N TRP A 66 8.93 2.68 -7.21
CA TRP A 66 10.07 2.62 -8.14
C TRP A 66 10.05 3.80 -9.14
N ALA A 67 8.86 4.18 -9.63
CA ALA A 67 8.68 5.31 -10.52
C ALA A 67 8.70 6.69 -9.80
N SER A 68 8.72 6.72 -8.46
CA SER A 68 8.72 7.95 -7.67
C SER A 68 10.15 8.48 -7.48
N SER A 69 10.36 9.79 -7.66
CA SER A 69 11.57 10.47 -7.20
C SER A 69 11.51 10.85 -5.71
N GLU A 70 10.32 10.90 -5.10
CA GLU A 70 10.13 11.43 -3.74
C GLU A 70 10.22 10.36 -2.66
N TYR A 71 9.69 9.18 -2.92
CA TYR A 71 9.58 8.10 -1.94
C TYR A 71 10.29 6.83 -2.41
N GLY A 72 10.98 6.17 -1.48
CA GLY A 72 11.44 4.79 -1.60
C GLY A 72 10.43 3.83 -0.97
N GLY A 73 10.42 2.59 -1.45
CA GLY A 73 9.60 1.51 -0.90
C GLY A 73 10.44 0.29 -0.59
N GLN A 74 10.20 -0.33 0.56
CA GLN A 74 10.80 -1.59 0.97
C GLN A 74 9.68 -2.56 1.36
N LEU A 75 9.65 -3.72 0.71
CA LEU A 75 8.68 -4.78 0.95
C LEU A 75 9.22 -5.82 1.93
N GLU A 76 8.30 -6.46 2.67
CA GLU A 76 8.55 -7.66 3.47
C GLU A 76 9.77 -7.52 4.41
N ILE A 77 9.87 -6.39 5.10
CA ILE A 77 10.98 -6.17 6.04
C ILE A 77 10.77 -7.08 7.26
N GLU A 78 11.70 -7.99 7.47
CA GLU A 78 11.74 -8.83 8.66
C GLU A 78 12.09 -7.99 9.90
N LEU A 79 11.16 -7.95 10.85
CA LEU A 79 11.43 -7.52 12.21
C LEU A 79 11.77 -8.75 13.06
N ARG A 80 12.83 -8.63 13.85
CA ARG A 80 13.30 -9.67 14.78
C ARG A 80 13.08 -9.22 16.24
N GLY A 81 13.03 -10.19 17.15
CA GLY A 81 12.80 -9.95 18.58
C GLY A 81 11.33 -10.03 18.99
N GLU A 82 10.95 -9.35 20.07
CA GLU A 82 9.60 -9.42 20.65
C GLU A 82 8.50 -8.87 19.72
N ASN A 83 8.85 -7.96 18.81
CA ASN A 83 7.96 -7.38 17.81
C ASN A 83 8.13 -8.03 16.43
N SER A 84 8.41 -9.34 16.40
CA SER A 84 8.71 -10.04 15.15
C SER A 84 7.54 -10.07 14.17
N GLY A 85 7.88 -10.21 12.90
CA GLY A 85 6.95 -10.25 11.79
C GLY A 85 7.56 -9.68 10.52
N PHE A 86 6.76 -9.63 9.47
CA PHE A 86 7.16 -9.03 8.20
C PHE A 86 6.29 -7.81 7.97
N ILE A 87 6.92 -6.65 7.85
CA ILE A 87 6.23 -5.43 7.44
C ILE A 87 5.90 -5.59 5.96
N ASP A 88 4.62 -5.48 5.60
CA ASP A 88 4.21 -5.54 4.20
C ASP A 88 4.91 -4.49 3.35
N LEU A 89 4.90 -3.22 3.80
CA LEU A 89 5.53 -2.13 3.08
C LEU A 89 5.98 -0.98 4.00
N LEU A 90 7.22 -0.53 3.84
CA LEU A 90 7.77 0.68 4.46
C LEU A 90 8.07 1.72 3.38
N LEU A 91 7.53 2.93 3.55
CA LEU A 91 7.83 4.10 2.72
C LEU A 91 8.70 5.07 3.49
N THR A 92 9.80 5.49 2.87
CA THR A 92 10.66 6.55 3.39
C THR A 92 10.91 7.61 2.33
N PRO A 93 10.91 8.91 2.69
CA PRO A 93 11.32 9.96 1.76
C PRO A 93 12.77 9.75 1.31
N LYS A 94 13.05 9.91 0.02
CA LYS A 94 14.39 9.74 -0.56
C LYS A 94 15.31 10.92 -0.26
N HIS A 95 14.75 12.14 -0.22
CA HIS A 95 15.53 13.38 -0.17
C HIS A 95 15.21 14.24 1.05
N ASP A 96 13.93 14.50 1.32
CA ASP A 96 13.49 15.35 2.42
C ASP A 96 12.98 14.51 3.60
N ARG A 97 13.82 14.37 4.63
CA ARG A 97 13.49 13.63 5.86
C ARG A 97 12.47 14.33 6.76
N SER A 98 12.01 15.53 6.43
CA SER A 98 10.90 16.18 7.15
C SER A 98 9.53 15.64 6.73
N LEU A 99 9.41 15.10 5.51
CA LEU A 99 8.19 14.49 4.98
C LEU A 99 7.83 13.21 5.75
N PRO A 100 6.54 12.83 5.86
CA PRO A 100 6.15 11.64 6.62
C PRO A 100 6.70 10.36 6.01
N SER A 101 7.18 9.45 6.86
CA SER A 101 7.44 8.04 6.52
C SER A 101 6.19 7.20 6.85
N TYR A 102 6.02 6.04 6.23
CA TYR A 102 4.85 5.19 6.47
C TYR A 102 5.23 3.74 6.67
N VAL A 103 4.80 3.14 7.78
CA VAL A 103 4.70 1.68 7.91
C VAL A 103 3.27 1.27 7.56
N ILE A 104 3.12 0.39 6.58
CA ILE A 104 1.83 0.02 6.01
C ILE A 104 1.62 -1.48 6.23
N GLU A 105 0.48 -1.82 6.81
CA GLU A 105 -0.03 -3.19 6.88
C GLU A 105 -1.27 -3.31 6.00
N LEU A 106 -1.27 -4.30 5.11
CA LEU A 106 -2.31 -4.53 4.12
C LEU A 106 -3.13 -5.76 4.52
N LYS A 107 -4.44 -5.68 4.26
CA LYS A 107 -5.34 -6.82 4.27
C LYS A 107 -6.12 -6.88 2.98
N HIS A 108 -6.36 -8.08 2.46
CA HIS A 108 -7.20 -8.28 1.29
C HIS A 108 -8.33 -9.25 1.61
N LEU A 109 -9.54 -8.81 1.35
CA LEU A 109 -10.76 -9.59 1.52
C LEU A 109 -11.41 -9.86 0.16
N LYS A 110 -12.15 -10.95 0.07
CA LYS A 110 -12.97 -11.26 -1.11
C LYS A 110 -14.06 -10.20 -1.33
N THR A 111 -14.55 -10.07 -2.56
CA THR A 111 -15.57 -9.09 -2.96
C THR A 111 -16.90 -9.22 -2.24
N ASP A 112 -17.22 -10.39 -1.69
CA ASP A 112 -18.44 -10.70 -0.93
C ASP A 112 -18.30 -10.44 0.58
N ALA A 113 -17.11 -10.07 1.07
CA ALA A 113 -16.88 -9.81 2.49
C ALA A 113 -17.78 -8.69 3.01
N GLY A 114 -18.47 -8.94 4.13
CA GLY A 114 -19.33 -7.96 4.80
C GLY A 114 -18.54 -6.85 5.53
N ASN A 115 -19.24 -5.79 5.93
CA ASN A 115 -18.62 -4.65 6.62
C ASN A 115 -17.93 -5.04 7.93
N GLU A 116 -18.50 -5.99 8.69
CA GLU A 116 -17.88 -6.49 9.92
C GLU A 116 -16.52 -7.14 9.67
N ALA A 117 -16.39 -7.90 8.57
CA ALA A 117 -15.12 -8.50 8.18
C ALA A 117 -14.08 -7.43 7.81
N VAL A 118 -14.49 -6.36 7.11
CA VAL A 118 -13.63 -5.21 6.79
C VAL A 118 -13.13 -4.55 8.07
N GLN A 119 -14.01 -4.29 9.05
CA GLN A 119 -13.62 -3.65 10.31
C GLN A 119 -12.70 -4.54 11.15
N LYS A 120 -12.98 -5.84 11.23
CA LYS A 120 -12.11 -6.80 11.92
C LYS A 120 -10.73 -6.86 11.28
N ALA A 121 -10.65 -6.89 9.96
CA ALA A 121 -9.38 -6.86 9.23
C ALA A 121 -8.63 -5.55 9.47
N LEU A 122 -9.32 -4.41 9.50
CA LEU A 122 -8.72 -3.12 9.78
C LEU A 122 -8.13 -3.09 11.20
N VAL A 123 -8.87 -3.54 12.22
CA VAL A 123 -8.37 -3.62 13.61
C VAL A 123 -7.12 -4.50 13.69
N GLY A 124 -7.15 -5.70 13.10
CA GLY A 124 -5.97 -6.58 13.07
C GLY A 124 -4.77 -5.94 12.37
N ALA A 125 -4.99 -5.24 11.26
CA ALA A 125 -3.93 -4.51 10.56
C ALA A 125 -3.35 -3.37 11.41
N LYS A 126 -4.20 -2.65 12.15
CA LYS A 126 -3.76 -1.60 13.09
C LYS A 126 -2.85 -2.17 14.17
N GLU A 127 -3.26 -3.26 14.82
CA GLU A 127 -2.48 -3.91 15.88
C GLU A 127 -1.10 -4.34 15.38
N GLN A 128 -1.02 -4.89 14.16
CA GLN A 128 0.26 -5.29 13.55
C GLN A 128 1.15 -4.08 13.25
N ALA A 129 0.61 -3.04 12.59
CA ALA A 129 1.38 -1.82 12.33
C ALA A 129 1.84 -1.10 13.62
N GLN A 130 1.05 -1.16 14.69
CA GLN A 130 1.45 -0.66 16.02
C GLN A 130 2.62 -1.45 16.59
N ARG A 131 2.58 -2.79 16.50
CA ARG A 131 3.66 -3.66 16.92
C ARG A 131 4.94 -3.35 16.15
N TYR A 132 4.85 -3.21 14.83
CA TYR A 132 6.00 -2.90 13.97
C TYR A 132 6.66 -1.57 14.32
N ALA A 133 5.88 -0.53 14.61
CA ALA A 133 6.42 0.78 14.98
C ALA A 133 7.26 0.75 16.28
N ARG A 134 7.12 -0.29 17.11
CA ARG A 134 7.95 -0.51 18.31
C ARG A 134 9.21 -1.32 18.02
N GLY A 135 9.35 -1.88 16.82
CA GLY A 135 10.52 -2.63 16.39
C GLY A 135 11.76 -1.74 16.23
N GLU A 136 12.93 -2.31 16.46
CA GLU A 136 14.22 -1.61 16.41
C GLU A 136 14.48 -0.87 15.09
N VAL A 137 14.02 -1.45 13.96
CA VAL A 137 14.16 -0.86 12.63
C VAL A 137 13.36 0.44 12.48
N LEU A 138 12.19 0.53 13.13
CA LEU A 138 11.26 1.63 12.93
C LEU A 138 11.27 2.66 14.06
N LYS A 139 11.69 2.30 15.28
CA LYS A 139 11.67 3.19 16.45
C LYS A 139 12.49 4.47 16.27
N GLY A 140 13.48 4.46 15.36
CA GLY A 140 14.33 5.62 15.06
C GLY A 140 13.74 6.60 14.06
N ILE A 141 12.58 6.30 13.45
CA ILE A 141 11.94 7.14 12.43
C ILE A 141 10.96 8.10 13.12
N SER A 142 11.39 9.34 13.35
CA SER A 142 10.62 10.33 14.12
C SER A 142 9.32 10.81 13.45
N ASN A 143 9.24 10.70 12.13
CA ASN A 143 8.13 11.11 11.27
C ASN A 143 7.31 9.90 10.76
N LEU A 144 7.38 8.76 11.46
CA LEU A 144 6.67 7.54 11.07
C LEU A 144 5.17 7.65 11.34
N LYS A 145 4.37 7.51 10.28
CA LYS A 145 2.93 7.28 10.35
C LYS A 145 2.64 5.79 10.20
N ARG A 146 1.66 5.27 10.94
CA ARG A 146 1.20 3.89 10.79
C ARG A 146 -0.07 3.87 9.97
N LEU A 147 -0.11 2.93 9.03
CA LEU A 147 -1.23 2.75 8.12
C LEU A 147 -1.76 1.33 8.23
N ALA A 148 -3.07 1.25 8.44
CA ALA A 148 -3.83 0.02 8.26
C ALA A 148 -4.70 0.18 7.01
N VAL A 149 -4.58 -0.76 6.08
CA VAL A 149 -5.22 -0.67 4.77
C VAL A 149 -5.95 -1.97 4.47
N VAL A 150 -7.22 -1.87 4.10
CA VAL A 150 -8.04 -3.02 3.70
C VAL A 150 -8.54 -2.84 2.27
N TYR A 151 -8.15 -3.76 1.40
CA TYR A 151 -8.73 -3.93 0.08
C TYR A 151 -9.83 -4.99 0.12
N LYS A 152 -10.92 -4.75 -0.61
CA LYS A 152 -12.02 -5.70 -0.83
C LYS A 152 -12.16 -5.94 -2.33
N GLY A 153 -11.79 -7.15 -2.77
CA GLY A 153 -11.52 -7.39 -4.18
C GLY A 153 -10.48 -6.40 -4.68
N LEU A 154 -10.85 -5.59 -5.68
CA LEU A 154 -9.95 -4.60 -6.26
C LEU A 154 -10.03 -3.21 -5.63
N ARG A 155 -11.00 -2.98 -4.74
CA ARG A 155 -11.30 -1.64 -4.23
C ARG A 155 -10.72 -1.40 -2.86
N LEU A 156 -10.24 -0.18 -2.62
CA LEU A 156 -9.90 0.28 -1.29
C LEU A 156 -11.18 0.37 -0.44
N ALA A 157 -11.31 -0.49 0.57
CA ALA A 157 -12.50 -0.58 1.40
C ALA A 157 -12.39 0.23 2.71
N ALA A 158 -11.21 0.21 3.34
CA ALA A 158 -10.96 0.98 4.54
C ALA A 158 -9.49 1.38 4.65
N ILE A 159 -9.25 2.54 5.26
CA ILE A 159 -7.93 3.03 5.63
C ILE A 159 -8.00 3.68 7.00
N ASP A 160 -6.92 3.55 7.77
CA ASP A 160 -6.71 4.31 8.99
C ASP A 160 -5.26 4.75 9.12
N ILE A 161 -5.06 5.97 9.63
CA ILE A 161 -3.75 6.63 9.82
C ILE A 161 -3.68 7.05 11.28
N PHE A 162 -2.72 6.53 12.03
CA PHE A 162 -2.68 6.68 13.49
C PHE A 162 -1.27 6.61 14.08
#